data_AF-A0A7I7LCY4-F1
#
_entry.id   AF-A0A7I7LCY4-F1
#
_cell.length_a   1.000
_cell.length_b   1.000
_cell.length_c   1.000
_cell.angle_alpha   90.00
_cell.angle_beta   90.00
_cell.angle_gamma   90.00
#
_symmetry.space_group_name_H-M   'P 1'
#
loop_
_entity.id
_entity.type
_entity.pdbx_description
1 polymer ?
#
loop_
_entity_poly.entity_id
_entity_poly.type
_entity_poly.pdbx_seq_one_letter_code
_entity_poly.pdbx_strand_id
1 'polypeptide(L)' 'MNNWLKLGFTKDDVRKPGSDRLIDALVAYGTPDQIARRLGEHLEAGADHVAIQVLRPSREDNPMAALTELSGALGLTR' A
#
# COMPACT_ATOMS: atom_id res chain seq x y z
N MET A 1 -20.31 1.33 11.62
CA MET A 1 -19.76 2.69 11.42
C MET A 1 -18.64 2.59 10.38
N ASN A 2 -18.70 3.31 9.26
CA ASN A 2 -17.72 3.19 8.17
C ASN A 2 -16.47 4.03 8.46
N ASN A 3 -15.32 3.40 8.73
CA ASN A 3 -14.07 4.09 9.11
C ASN A 3 -13.59 5.06 8.02
N TRP A 4 -13.85 4.79 6.74
CA TRP A 4 -13.45 5.68 5.65
C TRP A 4 -14.15 7.04 5.71
N LEU A 5 -15.41 7.09 6.13
CA LEU A 5 -16.12 8.37 6.28
C LEU A 5 -15.51 9.24 7.40
N LYS A 6 -15.00 8.60 8.46
CA LYS A 6 -14.30 9.32 9.55
C LYS A 6 -12.95 9.86 9.10
N LEU A 7 -12.34 9.23 8.10
CA LEU A 7 -11.08 9.66 7.49
C LEU A 7 -11.30 10.71 6.38
N GLY A 8 -12.53 11.23 6.21
CA GLY A 8 -12.83 12.30 5.27
C GLY A 8 -13.09 11.85 3.83
N PHE A 9 -13.31 10.55 3.60
CA PHE A 9 -13.82 10.05 2.32
C PHE A 9 -15.34 10.19 2.25
N THR A 10 -15.86 10.31 1.04
CA THR A 10 -17.29 10.38 0.74
C THR A 10 -17.86 8.99 0.48
N LYS A 11 -19.20 8.89 0.35
CA LYS A 11 -19.86 7.64 -0.07
C LYS A 11 -19.53 7.27 -1.51
N ASP A 12 -19.28 8.26 -2.38
CA ASP A 12 -18.93 8.00 -3.77
C ASP A 12 -17.49 7.50 -3.91
N ASP A 13 -16.58 7.95 -3.04
CA ASP A 13 -15.20 7.45 -3.04
C ASP A 13 -15.10 5.95 -2.78
N VAL A 14 -16.05 5.40 -2.01
CA VAL A 14 -16.03 4.02 -1.51
C VAL A 14 -16.95 3.07 -2.28
N ARG A 15 -17.88 3.61 -3.08
CA ARG A 15 -18.80 2.81 -3.89
C ARG A 15 -18.05 2.28 -5.11
N LYS A 16 -18.27 1.00 -5.45
CA LYS A 16 -17.65 0.38 -6.64
C LYS A 16 -17.82 1.27 -7.88
N PRO A 17 -16.76 1.52 -8.66
CA PRO A 17 -15.45 0.84 -8.61
C PRO A 17 -14.48 1.33 -7.51
N GLY A 18 -14.82 2.41 -6.79
CA GLY A 18 -13.92 3.17 -5.92
C GLY A 18 -13.39 4.42 -6.64
N SER A 19 -12.89 5.39 -5.88
CA SER A 19 -12.22 6.58 -6.44
C SER A 19 -10.70 6.44 -6.49
N ASP A 20 -10.06 7.11 -7.44
CA ASP A 20 -8.59 7.21 -7.50
C ASP A 20 -8.03 7.77 -6.20
N ARG A 21 -8.68 8.79 -5.62
CA ARG A 21 -8.29 9.37 -4.33
C ARG A 21 -8.25 8.32 -3.22
N LEU A 22 -9.23 7.40 -3.18
CA LEU A 22 -9.25 6.32 -2.19
C LEU A 22 -8.11 5.33 -2.44
N ILE A 23 -7.86 4.96 -3.70
CA ILE A 23 -6.77 4.04 -4.07
C ILE A 23 -5.41 4.65 -3.75
N ASP A 24 -5.18 5.91 -4.14
CA ASP A 24 -3.93 6.63 -3.92
C ASP A 24 -3.58 6.80 -2.45
N ALA A 25 -4.58 6.85 -1.58
CA ALA A 25 -4.40 6.98 -0.14
C ALA A 25 -4.16 5.64 0.57
N LEU A 26 -4.60 4.52 0.00
CA LEU A 26 -4.58 3.21 0.66
C LEU A 26 -3.58 2.23 0.05
N VAL A 27 -3.22 2.40 -1.22
CA VAL A 27 -2.40 1.45 -1.96
C VAL A 27 -1.15 2.14 -2.45
N ALA A 28 0.01 1.65 -2.02
CA ALA A 28 1.27 1.97 -2.67
C ALA A 28 1.39 1.11 -3.95
N TYR A 29 1.40 1.78 -5.11
CA TYR A 29 1.59 1.15 -6.42
C TYR A 29 2.61 1.96 -7.24
N GLY A 30 3.25 1.32 -8.21
CA GLY A 30 4.30 1.91 -9.04
C GLY A 30 5.57 1.07 -9.05
N THR A 31 6.71 1.70 -9.28
CA THR A 31 8.02 1.03 -9.22
C THR A 31 8.40 0.66 -7.78
N PRO A 32 9.33 -0.29 -7.57
CA PRO A 32 9.83 -0.63 -6.24
C PRO A 32 10.32 0.59 -5.45
N ASP A 33 11.02 1.53 -6.09
CA ASP A 33 11.50 2.77 -5.44
C ASP A 33 10.36 3.70 -5.00
N GLN A 34 9.31 3.81 -5.82
CA GLN A 34 8.12 4.60 -5.46
C GLN A 34 7.39 4.00 -4.26
N ILE A 35 7.30 2.66 -4.20
CA ILE A 35 6.70 1.94 -3.08
C ILE A 35 7.58 2.10 -1.83
N ALA A 36 8.89 1.89 -1.94
CA ALA A 36 9.84 2.06 -0.84
C ALA A 36 9.78 3.47 -0.24
N ARG A 37 9.69 4.51 -1.07
CA ARG A 37 9.48 5.90 -0.62
C ARG A 37 8.21 6.06 0.21
N ARG A 38 7.08 5.52 -0.25
CA ARG A 38 5.81 5.58 0.49
C ARG A 38 5.85 4.81 1.81
N LEU A 39 6.58 3.69 1.86
CA LEU A 39 6.84 2.98 3.12
C LEU A 39 7.68 3.83 4.07
N GLY A 40 8.67 4.56 3.54
CA GLY A 40 9.45 5.55 4.29
C GLY A 40 8.61 6.69 4.86
N GLU A 41 7.64 7.21 4.11
CA GLU A 41 6.70 8.24 4.58
C GLU A 41 5.93 7.79 5.84
N HIS A 42 5.60 6.49 5.97
CA HIS A 42 4.99 5.97 7.20
C HIS A 42 5.95 6.01 8.40
N LEU A 43 7.23 5.69 8.19
CA LEU A 43 8.26 5.76 9.24
C LEU A 43 8.52 7.21 9.65
N GLU A 44 8.59 8.14 8.69
CA GLU A 44 8.71 9.58 8.94
C GLU A 44 7.50 10.13 9.71
N ALA A 45 6.31 9.58 9.49
CA ALA A 45 5.11 9.89 10.25
C ALA A 45 5.09 9.29 11.67
N GLY A 46 6.16 8.58 12.07
CA GLY A 46 6.35 8.05 13.42
C GLY A 46 6.04 6.56 13.59
N ALA A 47 5.79 5.83 12.49
CA ALA A 47 5.70 4.37 12.59
C ALA A 47 7.07 3.79 12.95
N ASP A 48 7.10 2.85 13.88
CA ASP A 48 8.28 2.02 14.20
C ASP A 48 8.28 0.69 13.42
N HIS A 49 7.12 0.33 12.87
CA HIS A 49 6.93 -0.87 12.05
C HIS A 49 5.90 -0.62 10.94
N VAL A 50 6.21 -1.10 9.73
CA VAL A 50 5.31 -1.03 8.58
C VAL A 50 5.08 -2.43 8.03
N ALA A 51 3.86 -2.95 8.19
CA ALA A 51 3.47 -4.26 7.66
C ALA A 51 3.02 -4.14 6.20
N ILE A 52 3.52 -5.02 5.33
CA ILE A 52 3.24 -5.00 3.90
C ILE A 52 2.30 -6.15 3.53
N GLN A 53 1.18 -5.83 2.88
CA GLN A 53 0.26 -6.80 2.29
C GLN A 53 0.22 -6.63 0.77
N VAL A 54 0.73 -7.62 0.03
CA VAL A 54 0.71 -7.61 -1.44
C VAL A 54 -0.70 -7.94 -1.94
N LEU A 55 -1.32 -6.99 -2.65
CA LEU A 55 -2.58 -7.22 -3.37
C LEU A 55 -2.31 -7.99 -4.67
N ARG A 56 -3.05 -9.08 -4.89
CA ARG A 56 -2.85 -10.00 -6.02
C ARG A 56 -4.20 -10.37 -6.64
N PRO A 57 -4.27 -10.66 -7.96
CA PRO A 57 -5.50 -11.07 -8.63
C PRO A 57 -6.14 -12.32 -8.00
N SER A 58 -5.32 -13.29 -7.58
CA SER A 58 -5.74 -14.49 -6.87
C SER A 58 -5.00 -14.65 -5.54
N ARG A 59 -5.65 -15.35 -4.58
CA ARG A 59 -5.01 -15.75 -3.33
C ARG A 59 -3.85 -16.72 -3.54
N GLU A 60 -3.91 -17.51 -4.61
CA GLU A 60 -2.94 -18.54 -4.97
C GLU A 60 -1.65 -17.96 -5.56
N ASP A 61 -1.69 -16.71 -6.04
CA ASP A 61 -0.52 -16.04 -6.58
C ASP A 61 0.53 -15.87 -5.48
N ASN A 62 1.81 -16.11 -5.81
CA ASN A 62 2.90 -16.05 -4.86
C ASN A 62 3.31 -14.58 -4.57
N PRO A 63 3.17 -14.08 -3.33
CA PRO A 63 3.61 -12.73 -2.98
C PRO A 63 5.13 -12.56 -2.98
N MET A 64 5.89 -13.65 -2.87
CA MET A 64 7.33 -13.59 -2.65
C MET A 64 8.08 -12.94 -3.81
N ALA A 65 7.59 -13.07 -5.04
CA ALA A 65 8.22 -12.40 -6.19
C ALA A 65 8.21 -10.87 -6.00
N ALA A 66 7.05 -10.28 -5.71
CA ALA A 66 6.90 -8.84 -5.47
C ALA A 66 7.67 -8.39 -4.20
N LEU A 67 7.66 -9.19 -3.13
CA LEU A 67 8.40 -8.88 -1.91
C LEU A 67 9.92 -8.94 -2.12
N THR A 68 10.41 -9.86 -2.95
CA THR A 68 11.85 -9.96 -3.29
C THR A 68 12.29 -8.79 -4.14
N GLU A 69 11.47 -8.35 -5.08
CA GLU A 69 11.76 -7.15 -5.87
C GLU A 69 11.81 -5.90 -4.98
N LEU A 70 10.82 -5.75 -4.10
CA LEU A 70 10.74 -4.63 -3.16
C LEU A 70 11.89 -4.63 -2.13
N SER A 71 12.35 -5.81 -1.68
CA SER A 71 13.44 -5.88 -0.70
C SER A 71 14.74 -5.26 -1.23
N GLY A 72 14.97 -5.32 -2.54
CA GLY A 72 16.10 -4.64 -3.19
C GLY A 72 16.04 -3.12 -3.01
N ALA A 73 14.88 -2.51 -3.27
CA ALA A 73 14.67 -1.06 -3.10
C ALA A 73 14.74 -0.61 -1.63
N LEU A 74 14.41 -1.50 -0.69
CA LEU A 74 14.53 -1.24 0.75
C LEU A 74 15.95 -1.47 1.30
N GLY A 75 16.91 -1.92 0.49
CA GLY A 75 18.24 -2.30 0.96
C GLY A 75 18.24 -3.50 1.91
N LEU A 76 17.15 -4.27 1.93
CA LEU A 76 16.96 -5.47 2.75
C LEU A 76 17.45 -6.69 1.96
N THR A 77 18.72 -6.67 1.54
CA THR A 77 19.34 -7.85 0.93
C THR A 77 19.89 -8.76 2.02
N ARG A 78 19.56 -10.04 1.92
CA ARG A 78 20.06 -11.13 2.78
C ARG A 78 21.55 -11.36 2.60
#